data_AF-C9ZDU0-F1
#
_entry.id   AF-C9ZDU0-F1
#
_cell.length_a   1.000
_cell.length_b   1.000
_cell.length_c   1.000
_cell.angle_alpha   90.00
_cell.angle_beta   90.00
_cell.angle_gamma   90.00
#
_symmetry.space_group_name_H-M   'P 1'
#
loop_
_entity.id
_entity.type
_entity.pdbx_description
1 polymer ?
#
loop_
_entity_poly.entity_id
_entity_poly.type
_entity_poly.pdbx_seq_one_letter_code
_entity_poly.pdbx_strand_id
1 'polypeptide(L)'
;MALGIPVVRAETFYLPSHPQRPDAWALVAPAERVFRWYEDRVQRRVRLPDGFVIGQKAYARINHNRWVADCPCGSAQVVTPADPRMACTECGYGWLALTFPEGVAAVEASVADELPHLRNWWHPDDPVSWGIPPSDAVDPLGEEVSP
;
A
#
# COMPACT_ATOMS: atom_id res chain seq x y z
N MET A 1 -24.03 -4.91 14.56
CA MET A 1 -23.01 -4.96 13.49
C MET A 1 -21.68 -4.63 14.15
N ALA A 2 -20.81 -5.62 14.37
CA ALA A 2 -19.48 -5.33 14.88
C ALA A 2 -18.73 -4.51 13.81
N LEU A 3 -18.30 -3.30 14.16
CA LEU A 3 -17.50 -2.43 13.31
C LEU A 3 -16.10 -3.05 13.20
N GLY A 4 -15.89 -3.91 12.21
CA GLY A 4 -14.57 -4.44 11.89
C GLY A 4 -13.61 -3.32 11.54
N ILE A 5 -12.33 -3.46 11.89
CA ILE A 5 -11.29 -2.52 11.48
C ILE A 5 -11.12 -2.66 9.96
N PRO A 6 -11.35 -1.60 9.15
CA PRO A 6 -11.18 -1.71 7.70
C PRO A 6 -9.70 -1.80 7.32
N VAL A 7 -9.41 -2.42 6.17
CA VAL A 7 -8.08 -2.36 5.55
C VAL A 7 -7.80 -0.91 5.16
N VAL A 8 -6.65 -0.41 5.58
CA VAL A 8 -6.26 0.99 5.39
C VAL A 8 -5.80 1.22 3.96
N ARG A 9 -6.32 2.29 3.35
CA ARG A 9 -5.97 2.76 2.00
C ARG A 9 -5.29 4.13 2.07
N ALA A 10 -4.64 4.54 0.98
CA ALA A 10 -3.88 5.80 0.92
C ALA A 10 -4.71 7.02 1.35
N GLU A 11 -5.96 7.12 0.91
CA GLU A 11 -6.85 8.25 1.21
C GLU A 11 -7.22 8.39 2.69
N THR A 12 -7.15 7.30 3.46
CA THR A 12 -7.42 7.28 4.91
C THR A 12 -6.14 7.32 5.74
N PHE A 13 -4.99 6.98 5.16
CA PHE A 13 -3.70 6.97 5.85
C PHE A 13 -3.00 8.33 5.77
N TYR A 14 -2.94 8.91 4.58
CA TYR A 14 -2.29 10.20 4.34
C TYR A 14 -3.27 11.33 4.63
N LEU A 15 -3.35 11.69 5.91
CA LEU A 15 -4.20 12.77 6.42
C LEU A 15 -3.38 14.03 6.77
N PRO A 16 -3.96 15.23 6.61
CA PRO A 16 -3.38 16.48 7.10
C PRO A 16 -3.03 16.39 8.59
N SER A 17 -1.89 16.94 9.00
CA SER A 17 -1.56 17.02 10.44
C SER A 17 -2.37 18.12 11.12
N HIS A 18 -2.59 17.97 12.43
CA HIS A 18 -3.12 19.06 13.24
C HIS A 18 -2.09 20.22 13.26
N PRO A 19 -2.50 21.48 13.03
CA PRO A 19 -3.86 22.03 13.14
C PRO A 19 -4.64 22.17 11.83
N GLN A 20 -4.16 21.57 10.73
CA GLN A 20 -4.88 21.62 9.47
C GLN A 20 -6.25 20.96 9.59
N ARG A 21 -7.21 21.45 8.82
CA ARG A 21 -8.53 20.83 8.75
C ARG A 21 -8.43 19.44 8.10
N PRO A 22 -9.28 18.47 8.48
CA PRO A 22 -9.27 17.13 7.89
C PRO A 22 -9.47 17.11 6.36
N ASP A 23 -10.13 18.13 5.81
CA ASP A 23 -10.42 18.30 4.39
C ASP A 23 -9.36 19.11 3.62
N ALA A 24 -8.26 19.51 4.26
CA ALA A 24 -7.24 20.38 3.64
C ALA A 24 -6.61 19.79 2.36
N TRP A 25 -6.62 18.46 2.21
CA TRP A 25 -6.11 17.74 1.03
C TRP A 25 -7.21 17.10 0.19
N ALA A 26 -8.46 17.57 0.29
CA ALA A 26 -9.60 17.01 -0.45
C ALA A 26 -9.43 17.07 -1.98
N LEU A 27 -8.68 18.06 -2.49
CA LEU A 27 -8.39 18.24 -3.93
C LEU A 27 -7.07 17.61 -4.38
N VAL A 28 -6.34 16.95 -3.48
CA VAL A 28 -5.10 16.25 -3.81
C VAL A 28 -5.45 14.82 -4.20
N ALA A 29 -4.99 14.39 -5.38
CA ALA A 29 -5.19 13.03 -5.86
C ALA A 29 -4.68 12.02 -4.82
N PRO A 30 -5.37 10.88 -4.58
CA PRO A 30 -5.00 9.96 -3.52
C PRO A 30 -3.53 9.48 -3.59
N ALA A 31 -3.00 9.20 -4.78
CA ALA A 31 -1.60 8.79 -4.96
C ALA A 31 -0.59 9.92 -4.68
N GLU A 32 -1.01 11.18 -4.74
CA GLU A 32 -0.15 12.34 -4.44
C GLU A 32 -0.15 12.72 -2.96
N ARG A 33 -1.08 12.18 -2.16
CA ARG A 33 -1.17 12.51 -0.73
C ARG A 33 0.05 12.05 0.07
N VAL A 34 0.76 11.03 -0.39
CA VAL A 34 2.04 10.62 0.22
C VAL A 34 3.07 11.76 0.21
N PHE A 35 3.11 12.56 -0.85
CA PHE A 35 4.01 13.71 -0.93
C PHE A 35 3.58 14.81 0.03
N ARG A 36 2.28 15.12 0.11
CA ARG A 36 1.78 16.10 1.10
C ARG A 36 2.07 15.68 2.52
N TRP A 37 1.83 14.42 2.83
CA TRP A 37 2.15 13.84 4.12
C TRP A 37 3.65 13.90 4.42
N TYR A 38 4.49 13.57 3.45
CA TYR A 38 5.93 13.62 3.62
C TYR A 38 6.42 15.06 3.81
N GLU A 39 6.00 16.00 2.95
CA GLU A 39 6.32 17.43 3.06
C GLU A 39 5.96 18.00 4.44
N ASP A 40 4.77 17.62 4.94
CA ASP A 40 4.28 18.01 6.26
C ASP A 40 5.09 17.38 7.41
N ARG A 41 5.54 16.13 7.27
CA ARG A 41 6.37 15.47 8.29
C ARG A 41 7.80 15.99 8.33
N VAL A 42 8.40 16.23 7.17
CA VAL A 42 9.81 16.64 7.06
C VAL A 42 10.01 18.15 6.95
N GLN A 43 8.92 18.92 6.89
CA GLN A 43 8.91 20.38 6.77
C GLN A 43 9.76 20.89 5.59
N ARG A 44 9.73 20.16 4.47
CA ARG A 44 10.46 20.47 3.24
C ARG A 44 9.60 20.15 2.04
N ARG A 45 9.69 20.98 1.00
CA ARG A 45 9.01 20.71 -0.27
C ARG A 45 9.68 19.56 -1.00
N VAL A 46 8.87 18.71 -1.62
CA VAL A 46 9.33 17.63 -2.48
C VAL A 46 8.81 17.84 -3.89
N ARG A 47 9.68 17.64 -4.87
CA ARG A 47 9.28 17.66 -6.26
C ARG A 47 8.64 16.32 -6.60
N LEU A 48 7.39 16.35 -7.07
CA LEU A 48 6.74 15.16 -7.62
C LEU A 48 7.47 14.74 -8.90
N PRO A 49 7.54 13.44 -9.21
CA PRO A 49 8.10 13.01 -10.48
C PRO A 49 7.27 13.53 -11.65
N ASP A 50 7.95 13.90 -12.73
CA ASP A 50 7.31 14.52 -13.89
C ASP A 50 6.57 13.50 -14.80
N GLY A 51 6.83 12.20 -14.64
CA GLY A 51 6.26 11.18 -15.51
C GLY A 51 6.37 9.75 -15.00
N PHE A 52 5.77 8.84 -15.77
CA PHE A 52 5.81 7.40 -15.53
C PHE A 52 7.10 6.78 -16.04
N VAL A 53 7.56 5.75 -15.32
CA VAL A 53 8.64 4.88 -15.78
C VAL A 53 8.05 3.85 -16.74
N ILE A 54 8.41 3.95 -18.02
CA ILE A 54 7.86 3.10 -19.08
C ILE A 54 8.24 1.64 -18.87
N GLY A 55 7.25 0.74 -18.99
CA GLY A 55 7.45 -0.70 -18.86
C GLY A 55 7.59 -1.20 -17.42
N GLN A 56 7.52 -0.30 -16.43
CA GLN A 56 7.55 -0.66 -15.02
C GLN A 56 6.15 -0.62 -14.43
N LYS A 57 5.84 -1.64 -13.64
CA LYS A 57 4.61 -1.75 -12.84
C LYS A 57 4.95 -2.32 -11.48
N ALA A 58 4.14 -2.00 -10.49
CA ALA A 58 4.21 -2.62 -9.18
C ALA A 58 2.88 -3.28 -8.84
N TYR A 59 2.92 -4.28 -7.97
CA TYR A 59 1.73 -4.99 -7.49
C TYR A 59 1.37 -4.48 -6.10
N ALA A 60 0.08 -4.22 -5.90
CA ALA A 60 -0.42 -3.87 -4.58
C ALA A 60 -0.58 -5.14 -3.74
N ARG A 61 -0.22 -5.06 -2.46
CA ARG A 61 -0.37 -6.14 -1.47
C ARG A 61 -0.97 -5.59 -0.19
N ILE A 62 -1.58 -6.44 0.63
CA ILE A 62 -1.95 -6.06 2.00
C ILE A 62 -0.78 -6.44 2.90
N ASN A 63 -0.32 -5.48 3.70
CA ASN A 63 0.68 -5.71 4.74
C ASN A 63 0.27 -5.02 6.03
N HIS A 64 0.10 -5.82 7.09
CA HIS A 64 -0.35 -5.36 8.40
C HIS A 64 -1.56 -4.41 8.30
N ASN A 65 -2.62 -4.90 7.63
CA ASN A 65 -3.89 -4.18 7.41
C ASN A 65 -3.79 -2.88 6.60
N ARG A 66 -2.79 -2.75 5.72
CA ARG A 66 -2.64 -1.63 4.78
C ARG A 66 -2.42 -2.13 3.36
N TRP A 67 -3.08 -1.52 2.40
CA TRP A 67 -2.67 -1.64 1.00
C TRP A 67 -1.33 -0.93 0.81
N VAL A 68 -0.31 -1.65 0.38
CA VAL A 68 1.03 -1.13 0.10
C VAL A 68 1.53 -1.60 -1.26
N ALA A 69 2.48 -0.88 -1.83
CA ALA A 69 3.26 -1.33 -2.97
C ALA A 69 4.73 -0.95 -2.78
N ASP A 70 5.61 -1.80 -3.29
CA ASP A 70 7.06 -1.67 -3.10
C ASP A 70 7.70 -0.94 -4.28
N CYS A 71 8.60 -0.01 -3.98
CA CYS A 71 9.47 0.66 -4.93
C CYS A 71 10.74 -0.18 -5.14
N PRO A 72 11.34 -0.22 -6.35
CA PRO A 72 12.60 -0.93 -6.59
C PRO A 72 13.78 -0.56 -5.67
N CYS A 73 13.74 0.59 -4.99
CA CYS A 73 14.76 0.99 -4.01
C CYS A 73 14.58 0.35 -2.62
N GLY A 74 13.57 -0.50 -2.42
CA GLY A 74 13.26 -1.16 -1.15
C GLY A 74 12.35 -0.38 -0.20
N SER A 75 11.85 0.79 -0.61
CA SER A 75 10.84 1.54 0.16
C SER A 75 9.43 1.07 -0.22
N ALA A 76 8.45 1.27 0.67
CA ALA A 76 7.05 0.93 0.43
C ALA A 76 6.13 2.12 0.71
N GLN A 77 5.09 2.28 -0.09
CA GLN A 77 4.10 3.35 0.06
C GLN A 77 2.72 2.74 0.28
N VAL A 78 1.89 3.41 1.09
CA VAL A 78 0.47 3.04 1.20
C VAL A 78 -0.24 3.47 -0.08
N VAL A 79 -1.04 2.59 -0.66
CA VAL A 79 -1.66 2.79 -1.98
C VAL A 79 -3.17 2.62 -1.91
N THR A 80 -3.86 2.91 -3.01
CA THR A 80 -5.31 2.78 -3.09
C THR A 80 -5.77 2.37 -4.50
N PRO A 81 -6.81 1.52 -4.62
CA PRO A 81 -7.39 1.19 -5.92
C PRO A 81 -8.08 2.39 -6.58
N ALA A 82 -8.46 3.43 -5.82
CA ALA A 82 -9.10 4.62 -6.36
C ALA A 82 -8.16 5.47 -7.23
N ASP A 83 -6.85 5.30 -7.06
CA ASP A 83 -5.80 5.96 -7.83
C ASP A 83 -4.62 4.97 -7.96
N PRO A 84 -4.62 4.09 -8.99
CA PRO A 84 -3.66 2.99 -9.13
C PRO A 84 -2.31 3.48 -9.66
N ARG A 85 -1.74 4.47 -8.99
CA ARG A 85 -0.41 5.04 -9.21
C ARG A 85 0.36 5.03 -7.90
N MET A 86 1.67 4.83 -7.96
CA MET A 86 2.56 5.11 -6.83
C MET A 86 3.78 5.89 -7.30
N ALA A 87 4.35 6.68 -6.40
CA ALA A 87 5.69 7.21 -6.54
C ALA A 87 6.37 7.26 -5.17
N CYS A 88 7.68 7.04 -5.17
CA CYS A 88 8.47 6.94 -3.95
C CYS A 88 9.00 8.31 -3.52
N THR A 89 8.78 8.67 -2.25
CA THR A 89 9.29 9.91 -1.64
C THR A 89 10.77 9.86 -1.29
N GLU A 90 11.37 8.66 -1.28
CA GLU A 90 12.76 8.46 -0.85
C GLU A 90 13.76 8.62 -2.01
N CYS A 91 13.51 7.96 -3.15
CA CYS A 91 14.48 7.87 -4.24
C CYS A 91 14.09 8.63 -5.51
N GLY A 92 12.83 9.07 -5.64
CA GLY A 92 12.35 9.81 -6.80
C GLY A 92 12.36 9.03 -8.13
N TYR A 93 12.23 7.69 -8.08
CA TYR A 93 12.33 6.81 -9.26
C TYR A 93 11.42 7.20 -10.43
N GLY A 94 10.23 7.71 -10.13
CA GLY A 94 9.19 8.02 -11.11
C GLY A 94 7.82 7.53 -10.66
N TRP A 95 6.80 7.80 -11.47
CA TRP A 95 5.48 7.18 -11.27
C TRP A 95 5.48 5.75 -11.79
N LEU A 96 4.87 4.85 -11.03
CA LEU A 96 4.62 3.46 -11.41
C LEU A 96 3.12 3.23 -11.50
N ALA A 97 2.71 2.48 -12.53
CA ALA A 97 1.35 1.95 -12.60
C ALA A 97 1.21 0.79 -11.61
N LEU A 98 0.13 0.81 -10.83
CA LEU A 98 -0.19 -0.24 -9.86
C LEU A 98 -1.14 -1.27 -10.45
N THR A 99 -0.89 -2.53 -10.13
CA THR A 99 -1.81 -3.63 -10.37
C THR A 99 -2.50 -3.99 -9.07
N PHE A 100 -3.82 -3.76 -9.01
CA PHE A 100 -4.69 -4.25 -7.95
C PHE A 100 -5.43 -5.50 -8.44
N PRO A 101 -5.86 -6.39 -7.53
CA PRO A 101 -6.76 -7.47 -7.90
C PRO A 101 -8.11 -6.91 -8.38
N GLU A 102 -8.78 -7.60 -9.30
CA GLU A 102 -10.11 -7.20 -9.77
C GLU A 102 -11.14 -7.13 -8.63
N GLY A 103 -11.05 -8.05 -7.67
CA GLY A 103 -11.93 -8.16 -6.51
C GLY A 103 -11.37 -7.55 -5.23
N VAL A 104 -11.02 -6.24 -5.22
CA VAL A 104 -10.41 -5.60 -4.04
C VAL A 104 -11.22 -5.83 -2.76
N ALA A 105 -12.53 -5.67 -2.80
CA ALA A 105 -13.39 -5.88 -1.63
C ALA A 105 -13.39 -7.35 -1.15
N ALA A 106 -13.27 -8.31 -2.08
CA ALA A 106 -13.19 -9.73 -1.75
C ALA A 106 -11.85 -10.05 -1.04
N VAL A 107 -10.75 -9.44 -1.50
CA VAL A 107 -9.43 -9.57 -0.86
C VAL A 107 -9.41 -8.91 0.53
N GLU A 108 -10.03 -7.75 0.69
CA GLU A 108 -10.14 -7.12 2.02
C GLU A 108 -10.99 -7.96 2.98
N ALA A 109 -12.03 -8.62 2.47
CA ALA A 109 -12.86 -9.53 3.25
C ALA A 109 -12.11 -10.82 3.61
N SER A 110 -11.26 -11.36 2.74
CA SER A 110 -10.54 -12.62 2.99
C SER A 110 -9.53 -12.51 4.14
N VAL A 111 -9.08 -11.30 4.47
CA VAL A 111 -8.16 -11.05 5.60
C VAL A 111 -8.89 -10.53 6.84
N ALA A 112 -10.23 -10.39 6.82
CA ALA A 112 -10.96 -9.67 7.86
C ALA A 112 -10.97 -10.40 9.23
N ASP A 113 -10.88 -11.73 9.24
CA ASP A 113 -10.95 -12.54 10.46
C ASP A 113 -9.63 -12.52 11.26
N GLU A 114 -8.54 -12.11 10.63
CA GLU A 114 -7.23 -11.97 11.27
C GLU A 114 -7.10 -10.68 12.09
N LEU A 115 -6.22 -10.71 13.09
CA LEU A 115 -5.84 -9.48 13.81
C LEU A 115 -5.13 -8.51 12.84
N PRO A 116 -5.35 -7.18 12.93
CA PRO A 116 -4.83 -6.23 11.93
C PRO A 116 -3.32 -6.34 11.65
N HIS A 117 -2.50 -6.66 12.64
CA HIS A 117 -1.06 -6.81 12.44
C HIS A 117 -0.66 -8.13 11.77
N LEU A 118 -1.57 -9.12 11.69
CA LEU A 118 -1.39 -10.40 10.99
C LEU A 118 -2.01 -10.41 9.60
N ARG A 119 -2.84 -9.40 9.27
CA ARG A 119 -3.47 -9.26 7.95
C ARG A 119 -2.45 -9.00 6.86
N ASN A 120 -2.18 -10.03 6.08
CA ASN A 120 -1.30 -9.97 4.92
C ASN A 120 -1.96 -10.66 3.73
N TRP A 121 -1.77 -10.13 2.54
CA TRP A 121 -2.20 -10.71 1.28
C TRP A 121 -1.25 -10.30 0.17
N TRP A 122 -0.91 -11.21 -0.73
CA TRP A 122 -0.01 -10.96 -1.85
C TRP A 122 -0.72 -11.16 -3.18
N HIS A 123 -0.37 -10.32 -4.16
CA HIS A 123 -0.93 -10.45 -5.50
C HIS A 123 -0.40 -11.71 -6.18
N PRO A 124 -1.26 -12.58 -6.74
CA PRO A 124 -0.82 -13.85 -7.31
C PRO A 124 0.14 -13.68 -8.50
N ASP A 125 -0.05 -12.61 -9.28
CA ASP A 125 0.82 -12.29 -10.42
C ASP A 125 2.10 -11.52 -10.06
N ASP A 126 2.40 -11.30 -8.78
CA ASP A 126 3.62 -10.60 -8.36
C ASP A 126 4.84 -11.54 -8.42
N PRO A 127 5.81 -11.28 -9.33
CA PRO A 127 6.96 -12.17 -9.53
C PRO A 127 8.07 -11.99 -8.48
N VAL A 128 8.04 -10.94 -7.66
CA VAL A 128 9.14 -10.56 -6.74
C VAL A 128 8.65 -10.39 -5.32
N SER A 129 7.64 -11.15 -4.93
CA SER A 129 6.93 -11.00 -3.66
C SER A 129 7.80 -11.38 -2.45
N TRP A 130 8.66 -10.44 -2.04
CA TRP A 130 9.46 -10.53 -0.83
C TRP A 130 8.54 -10.78 0.37
N GLY A 131 8.74 -11.92 1.04
CA GLY A 131 7.98 -12.28 2.24
C GLY A 131 6.72 -13.13 2.03
N ILE A 132 6.46 -13.65 0.82
CA ILE A 132 5.57 -14.81 0.70
C ILE A 132 6.22 -15.98 1.47
N PRO A 133 5.57 -16.56 2.49
CA PRO A 133 6.05 -17.81 3.06
C PRO A 133 6.17 -18.84 1.93
N PRO A 134 7.28 -19.59 1.83
CA PRO A 134 7.37 -20.70 0.89
C PRO A 134 6.09 -21.55 0.95
N SER A 135 5.56 -22.02 -0.19
CA SER A 135 4.35 -22.85 -0.20
C SER A 135 4.51 -24.16 0.59
N ASP A 136 5.77 -24.53 0.84
CA ASP A 136 6.26 -25.66 1.61
C ASP A 136 6.80 -25.26 3.00
N ALA A 137 6.54 -24.02 3.44
CA ALA A 137 6.92 -23.57 4.77
C ALA A 137 6.11 -24.33 5.82
N VAL A 138 6.80 -25.24 6.50
CA VAL A 138 6.30 -25.92 7.69
C VAL A 138 6.41 -24.92 8.86
N ASP A 139 5.37 -24.82 9.68
CA ASP A 139 5.46 -24.13 10.97
C ASP A 139 6.71 -24.66 11.72
N PRO A 140 7.50 -23.83 12.46
CA PRO A 140 8.55 -24.34 13.35
C PRO A 140 8.09 -25.42 14.35
N LEU A 141 6.78 -25.64 14.52
CA LEU A 141 6.16 -26.72 15.28
C LEU A 141 5.75 -27.96 14.46
N GLY A 142 5.95 -27.97 13.14
CA GLY A 142 5.75 -29.14 12.28
C GLY A 142 4.35 -29.28 11.66
N GLU A 143 3.51 -28.26 11.71
CA GLU A 143 2.18 -28.28 11.09
C GLU A 143 2.24 -27.73 9.66
N GLU A 144 1.60 -28.43 8.72
CA GLU A 144 1.44 -27.98 7.34
C GLU A 144 0.57 -26.72 7.31
N VAL A 145 1.09 -25.64 6.75
CA VAL A 145 0.31 -24.43 6.47
C VAL A 145 -0.62 -24.76 5.29
N SER A 146 -1.90 -25.03 5.58
CA SER A 146 -2.90 -25.31 4.54
C SER A 146 -3.14 -24.06 3.67
N PRO A 147 -3.28 -24.23 2.34
CA PRO A 147 -3.34 -23.14 1.36
C PRO A 147 -4.58 -22.25 1.48
#